data_AF-A0A8T5LFI5-F1
#
_entry.id   AF-A0A8T5LFI5-F1
#
_cell.length_a   1.000
_cell.length_b   1.000
_cell.length_c   1.000
_cell.angle_alpha   90.00
_cell.angle_beta   90.00
_cell.angle_gamma   90.00
#
_symmetry.space_group_name_H-M   'P 1'
#
loop_
_entity.id
_entity.type
_entity.pdbx_description
1 polymer ?
#
loop_
_entity_poly.entity_id
_entity_poly.type
_entity_poly.pdbx_seq_one_letter_code
_entity_poly.pdbx_strand_id
1 'polypeptide(L)'
;MEEFQVAIEAAKKNIRIADHMLIMTFPLVKDPKLLLAVLENTFSALSNAMFSIVYYERLFKRIPQHRDTFESKFNLFQTTIVPRHSINKEYVKLIQEIREVLLDHKKSPVEFSRGDRFVICSENYHVKTIGVPELKKQIMKTKLFVSDIERLVSKNAGIFK
;
A
#
# COMPACT_ATOMS: atom_id res chain seq x y z
N MET A 1 18.62 -12.40 -5.67
CA MET A 1 17.22 -11.98 -5.88
C MET A 1 17.25 -10.58 -6.45
N GLU A 2 16.56 -10.38 -7.57
CA GLU A 2 16.45 -9.07 -8.22
C GLU A 2 15.63 -8.10 -7.36
N GLU A 3 15.80 -6.79 -7.57
CA GLU A 3 15.10 -5.73 -6.79
C GLU A 3 13.58 -5.92 -6.78
N PHE A 4 13.00 -6.32 -7.92
CA PHE A 4 11.55 -6.56 -8.02
C PHE A 4 11.08 -7.75 -7.17
N GLN A 5 11.92 -8.80 -7.01
CA GLN A 5 11.61 -9.97 -6.19
C GLN A 5 11.65 -9.62 -4.70
N VAL A 6 12.66 -8.85 -4.29
CA VAL A 6 12.77 -8.36 -2.91
C VAL A 6 11.55 -7.49 -2.56
N ALA A 7 11.15 -6.60 -3.48
CA ALA A 7 10.00 -5.73 -3.28
C ALA A 7 8.68 -6.53 -3.18
N ILE A 8 8.43 -7.54 -4.03
CA ILE A 8 7.18 -8.31 -3.94
C ILE A 8 7.11 -9.17 -2.67
N GLU A 9 8.22 -9.74 -2.23
CA GLU A 9 8.26 -10.49 -0.96
C GLU A 9 8.03 -9.57 0.25
N ALA A 10 8.61 -8.36 0.24
CA ALA A 10 8.33 -7.35 1.25
C ALA A 10 6.84 -6.95 1.25
N ALA A 11 6.22 -6.83 0.07
CA ALA A 11 4.79 -6.51 -0.04
C ALA A 11 3.91 -7.60 0.60
N LYS A 12 4.20 -8.87 0.30
CA LYS A 12 3.51 -10.04 0.89
C LYS A 12 3.67 -10.09 2.41
N LYS A 13 4.87 -9.83 2.92
CA LYS A 13 5.14 -9.79 4.36
C LYS A 13 4.28 -8.71 5.03
N ASN A 14 4.31 -7.48 4.51
CA ASN A 14 3.58 -6.35 5.10
C ASN A 14 2.06 -6.58 5.10
N ILE A 15 1.49 -7.14 4.02
CA ILE A 15 0.04 -7.38 3.99
C ILE A 15 -0.39 -8.51 4.93
N ARG A 16 0.46 -9.54 5.13
CA ARG A 16 0.21 -10.60 6.14
C ARG A 16 0.25 -10.04 7.55
N ILE A 17 1.20 -9.14 7.85
CA ILE A 17 1.29 -8.45 9.14
C ILE A 17 0.03 -7.61 9.37
N ALA A 18 -0.36 -6.77 8.41
CA ALA A 18 -1.56 -5.93 8.52
C ALA A 18 -2.83 -6.77 8.79
N ASP A 19 -2.99 -7.88 8.06
CA ASP A 19 -4.14 -8.78 8.21
C ASP A 19 -4.16 -9.47 9.58
N HIS A 20 -3.02 -10.00 10.02
CA HIS A 20 -2.90 -10.62 11.33
C HIS A 20 -3.16 -9.61 12.45
N MET A 21 -2.59 -8.40 12.35
CA MET A 21 -2.80 -7.34 13.33
C MET A 21 -4.27 -6.94 13.44
N LEU A 22 -4.98 -6.84 12.32
CA LEU A 22 -6.40 -6.45 12.34
C LEU A 22 -7.32 -7.57 12.85
N ILE A 23 -7.07 -8.82 12.47
CA ILE A 23 -7.97 -9.95 12.75
C ILE A 23 -7.67 -10.60 14.10
N MET A 24 -6.39 -10.73 14.46
CA MET A 24 -5.98 -11.44 15.68
C MET A 24 -5.60 -10.48 16.80
N THR A 25 -4.74 -9.51 16.51
CA THR A 25 -4.18 -8.64 17.57
C THR A 25 -5.18 -7.59 18.05
N PHE A 26 -5.87 -6.91 17.14
CA PHE A 26 -6.78 -5.81 17.48
C PHE A 26 -7.95 -6.25 18.39
N PRO A 27 -8.64 -7.39 18.16
CA PRO A 27 -9.74 -7.81 19.05
C PRO A 27 -9.30 -8.12 20.49
N LEU A 28 -8.03 -8.51 20.68
CA LEU A 28 -7.46 -8.82 21.99
C LEU A 28 -6.98 -7.57 22.72
N VAL A 29 -6.29 -6.68 22.02
CA VAL A 29 -5.66 -5.49 22.62
C VAL A 29 -6.64 -4.31 22.71
N LYS A 30 -7.53 -4.17 21.72
CA LYS A 30 -8.52 -3.07 21.61
C LYS A 30 -7.92 -1.67 21.70
N ASP A 31 -6.66 -1.50 21.28
CA ASP A 31 -6.01 -0.20 21.17
C ASP A 31 -6.19 0.36 19.75
N PRO A 32 -6.91 1.48 19.56
CA PRO A 32 -7.11 2.10 18.24
C PRO A 32 -5.81 2.55 17.56
N LYS A 33 -4.70 2.76 18.29
CA LYS A 33 -3.39 3.02 17.66
C LYS A 33 -2.92 1.87 16.79
N LEU A 34 -3.35 0.63 17.06
CA LEU A 34 -3.05 -0.50 16.19
C LEU A 34 -3.69 -0.35 14.80
N LEU A 35 -4.83 0.35 14.69
CA LEU A 35 -5.48 0.60 13.39
C LEU A 35 -4.59 1.45 12.48
N LEU A 36 -3.84 2.39 13.05
CA LEU A 36 -2.86 3.17 12.31
C LEU A 36 -1.69 2.29 11.84
N ALA A 37 -1.15 1.44 12.72
CA ALA A 37 -0.07 0.52 12.34
C ALA A 37 -0.52 -0.50 11.26
N VAL A 38 -1.78 -0.94 11.30
CA VAL A 38 -2.40 -1.74 10.23
C VAL A 38 -2.43 -0.96 8.91
N LEU A 39 -2.82 0.32 8.95
CA LEU A 39 -2.86 1.18 7.78
C LEU A 39 -1.45 1.41 7.19
N GLU A 40 -0.45 1.65 8.02
CA GLU A 40 0.96 1.81 7.61
C GLU A 40 1.52 0.54 6.94
N ASN A 41 1.25 -0.64 7.52
CA ASN A 41 1.64 -1.91 6.89
C ASN A 41 0.89 -2.15 5.57
N THR A 42 -0.38 -1.76 5.50
CA THR A 42 -1.17 -1.84 4.26
C THR A 42 -0.59 -0.93 3.17
N PHE A 43 -0.23 0.31 3.52
CA PHE A 43 0.44 1.24 2.61
C PHE A 43 1.81 0.74 2.15
N SER A 44 2.59 0.18 3.09
CA SER A 44 3.89 -0.40 2.79
C SER A 44 3.78 -1.59 1.85
N ALA A 45 2.73 -2.42 1.98
CA ALA A 45 2.46 -3.49 1.05
C ALA A 45 2.13 -2.98 -0.36
N LEU A 46 1.24 -1.99 -0.47
CA LEU A 46 0.89 -1.36 -1.73
C LEU A 46 2.11 -0.72 -2.41
N SER A 47 2.91 0.03 -1.65
CA SER A 47 4.11 0.70 -2.15
C SER A 47 5.12 -0.29 -2.67
N ASN A 48 5.40 -1.36 -1.91
CA ASN A 48 6.35 -2.39 -2.32
C ASN A 48 5.87 -3.18 -3.55
N ALA A 49 4.58 -3.48 -3.66
CA ALA A 49 4.03 -4.11 -4.86
C ALA A 49 4.16 -3.18 -6.08
N MET A 50 3.82 -1.89 -5.94
CA MET A 50 4.03 -0.90 -7.00
C MET A 50 5.51 -0.78 -7.39
N PHE A 51 6.41 -0.75 -6.43
CA PHE A 51 7.85 -0.69 -6.70
C PHE A 51 8.32 -1.94 -7.43
N SER A 52 7.82 -3.13 -7.06
CA SER A 52 8.15 -4.38 -7.75
C SER A 52 7.87 -4.29 -9.25
N ILE A 53 6.66 -3.86 -9.65
CA ILE A 53 6.35 -3.75 -11.09
C ILE A 53 7.16 -2.65 -11.79
N VAL A 54 7.45 -1.54 -11.11
CA VAL A 54 8.31 -0.48 -11.66
C VAL A 54 9.73 -0.99 -11.90
N TYR A 55 10.32 -1.69 -10.91
CA TYR A 55 11.64 -2.30 -11.04
C TYR A 55 11.69 -3.36 -12.13
N TYR A 56 10.64 -4.18 -12.23
CA TYR A 56 10.49 -5.16 -13.28
C TYR A 56 10.47 -4.49 -14.67
N GLU A 57 9.66 -3.47 -14.88
CA GLU A 57 9.59 -2.75 -16.15
C GLU A 57 10.91 -2.02 -16.47
N ARG A 58 11.62 -1.51 -15.46
CA ARG A 58 12.95 -0.90 -15.61
C ARG A 58 14.00 -1.92 -16.05
N LEU A 59 13.99 -3.12 -15.46
CA LEU A 59 14.91 -4.21 -15.79
C LEU A 59 14.81 -4.59 -17.27
N PHE A 60 13.58 -4.64 -17.79
CA PHE A 60 13.31 -4.88 -19.22
C PHE A 60 13.41 -3.62 -20.10
N LYS A 61 13.94 -2.51 -19.57
CA LYS A 61 14.14 -1.23 -20.27
C LYS A 61 12.87 -0.65 -20.90
N ARG A 62 11.70 -0.94 -20.31
CA ARG A 62 10.40 -0.53 -20.86
C ARG A 62 9.87 0.80 -20.30
N ILE A 63 10.61 1.38 -19.35
CA ILE A 63 10.35 2.68 -18.74
C ILE A 63 11.67 3.47 -18.66
N PRO A 64 11.61 4.82 -18.70
CA PRO A 64 12.79 5.66 -18.59
C PRO A 64 13.43 5.60 -17.20
N GLN A 65 14.67 6.06 -17.12
CA GLN A 65 15.33 6.30 -15.84
C GLN A 65 14.57 7.37 -15.05
N HIS A 66 14.45 7.16 -13.75
CA HIS A 66 13.65 7.99 -12.87
C HIS A 66 14.34 8.15 -11.53
N ARG A 67 13.90 9.14 -10.75
CA ARG A 67 14.41 9.36 -9.39
C ARG A 67 13.87 8.25 -8.48
N ASP A 68 14.69 7.82 -7.52
CA ASP A 68 14.30 6.78 -6.57
C ASP A 68 13.42 7.34 -5.43
N THR A 69 12.30 7.99 -5.81
CA THR A 69 11.32 8.56 -4.88
C THR A 69 9.96 7.93 -5.10
N PHE A 70 9.12 7.91 -4.05
CA PHE A 70 7.74 7.42 -4.16
C PHE A 70 6.99 8.15 -5.29
N GLU A 71 7.09 9.49 -5.34
CA GLU A 71 6.41 10.33 -6.35
C GLU A 71 6.74 9.94 -7.78
N SER A 72 8.04 9.79 -8.04
CA SER A 72 8.50 9.49 -9.38
C SER A 72 8.00 8.12 -9.82
N LYS A 73 8.02 7.12 -8.91
CA LYS A 73 7.54 5.77 -9.19
C LYS A 73 6.02 5.71 -9.31
N PHE A 74 5.28 6.42 -8.46
CA PHE A 74 3.83 6.49 -8.49
C PHE A 74 3.32 7.15 -9.78
N ASN A 75 3.94 8.25 -10.21
CA ASN A 75 3.62 8.89 -11.47
C ASN A 75 3.84 7.96 -12.67
N LEU A 76 4.98 7.24 -12.71
CA LEU A 76 5.24 6.25 -13.76
C LEU A 76 4.25 5.09 -13.73
N PHE A 77 3.92 4.61 -12.53
CA PHE A 77 2.95 3.55 -12.34
C PHE A 77 1.59 3.95 -12.92
N GLN A 78 1.06 5.11 -12.52
CA GLN A 78 -0.25 5.59 -12.96
C GLN A 78 -0.30 5.92 -14.46
N THR A 79 0.73 6.56 -15.00
CA THR A 79 0.70 7.07 -16.38
C THR A 79 1.08 6.04 -17.42
N THR A 80 1.96 5.10 -17.07
CA THR A 80 2.57 4.18 -18.05
C THR A 80 2.21 2.72 -17.78
N ILE A 81 2.38 2.25 -16.54
CA ILE A 81 2.26 0.83 -16.20
C ILE A 81 0.79 0.42 -16.12
N VAL A 82 -0.05 1.23 -15.47
CA VAL A 82 -1.48 0.96 -15.29
C VAL A 82 -2.21 0.79 -16.63
N PRO A 83 -2.07 1.71 -17.61
CA PRO A 83 -2.66 1.51 -18.94
C PRO A 83 -2.09 0.29 -19.67
N ARG A 84 -0.76 0.08 -19.62
CA ARG A 84 -0.06 -0.99 -20.33
C ARG A 84 -0.52 -2.39 -19.90
N HIS A 85 -0.70 -2.60 -18.60
CA HIS A 85 -1.10 -3.89 -18.04
C HIS A 85 -2.59 -3.97 -17.72
N SER A 86 -3.38 -2.96 -18.11
CA SER A 86 -4.81 -2.85 -17.81
C SER A 86 -5.14 -3.07 -16.34
N ILE A 87 -4.28 -2.51 -15.46
CA ILE A 87 -4.44 -2.61 -14.01
C ILE A 87 -5.66 -1.77 -13.61
N ASN A 88 -6.46 -2.29 -12.67
CA ASN A 88 -7.63 -1.57 -12.19
C ASN A 88 -7.23 -0.22 -11.57
N LYS A 89 -7.80 0.87 -12.11
CA LYS A 89 -7.55 2.25 -11.65
C LYS A 89 -7.96 2.47 -10.18
N GLU A 90 -8.85 1.64 -9.65
CA GLU A 90 -9.22 1.66 -8.23
C GLU A 90 -8.02 1.40 -7.30
N TYR A 91 -6.99 0.68 -7.77
CA TYR A 91 -5.76 0.51 -6.99
C TYR A 91 -4.94 1.80 -6.88
N VAL A 92 -4.93 2.62 -7.94
CA VAL A 92 -4.26 3.94 -7.91
C VAL A 92 -4.94 4.85 -6.89
N LYS A 93 -6.28 4.89 -6.90
CA LYS A 93 -7.06 5.64 -5.91
C LYS A 93 -6.78 5.16 -4.50
N LEU A 94 -6.79 3.84 -4.28
CA LEU A 94 -6.51 3.24 -2.97
C LEU A 94 -5.15 3.64 -2.42
N ILE A 95 -4.10 3.60 -3.25
CA ILE A 95 -2.74 4.02 -2.85
C ILE A 95 -2.74 5.48 -2.43
N GLN A 96 -3.35 6.34 -3.24
CA GLN A 96 -3.41 7.78 -2.99
C GLN A 96 -4.21 8.11 -1.72
N GLU A 97 -5.39 7.51 -1.55
CA GLU A 97 -6.26 7.70 -0.38
C GLU A 97 -5.54 7.31 0.93
N ILE A 98 -4.95 6.12 0.98
CA ILE A 98 -4.23 5.64 2.17
C ILE A 98 -3.04 6.55 2.47
N ARG A 99 -2.31 6.97 1.44
CA ARG A 99 -1.18 7.87 1.59
C ARG A 99 -1.60 9.22 2.18
N GLU A 100 -2.69 9.79 1.68
CA GLU A 100 -3.22 11.05 2.20
C GLU A 100 -3.60 10.93 3.67
N VAL A 101 -4.27 9.82 4.07
CA VAL A 101 -4.56 9.57 5.49
C VAL A 101 -3.29 9.53 6.34
N LEU A 102 -2.22 8.89 5.86
CA LEU A 102 -0.94 8.83 6.58
C LEU A 102 -0.21 10.18 6.61
N LEU A 103 -0.33 11.00 5.58
CA LEU A 103 0.21 12.36 5.56
C LEU A 103 -0.58 13.27 6.51
N ASP A 104 -1.90 13.15 6.53
CA ASP A 104 -2.77 13.88 7.44
C ASP A 104 -2.45 13.52 8.90
N HIS A 105 -2.25 12.23 9.19
CA HIS A 105 -1.76 11.77 10.50
C HIS A 105 -0.45 12.46 10.89
N LYS A 106 0.57 12.43 10.02
CA LYS A 106 1.88 13.06 10.32
C LYS A 106 1.82 14.57 10.55
N LYS A 107 0.80 15.24 10.01
CA LYS A 107 0.58 16.69 10.13
C LYS A 107 -0.49 17.04 11.16
N SER A 108 -1.10 16.06 11.80
CA SER A 108 -2.28 16.27 12.64
C SER A 108 -1.87 16.91 13.97
N PRO A 109 -2.41 18.09 14.32
CA PRO A 109 -2.16 18.69 15.63
C PRO A 109 -2.92 17.96 16.75
N VAL A 110 -4.02 17.25 16.42
CA VAL A 110 -4.89 16.57 17.39
C VAL A 110 -5.25 15.17 16.90
N GLU A 111 -5.07 14.19 17.78
CA GLU A 111 -5.41 12.79 17.54
C GLU A 111 -6.11 12.22 18.76
N PHE A 112 -7.21 11.51 18.54
CA PHE A 112 -7.92 10.88 19.64
C PHE A 112 -8.62 9.59 19.19
N SER A 113 -8.78 8.72 20.18
CA SER A 113 -9.54 7.48 20.03
C SER A 113 -10.97 7.72 20.49
N ARG A 114 -11.96 7.26 19.72
CA ARG A 114 -13.39 7.32 20.09
C ARG A 114 -14.02 5.96 19.91
N GLY A 115 -14.09 5.19 21.01
CA GLY A 115 -14.45 3.76 20.96
C GLY A 115 -13.41 2.98 20.15
N ASP A 116 -13.86 2.06 19.30
CA ASP A 116 -12.99 1.22 18.45
C ASP A 116 -12.55 1.91 17.14
N ARG A 117 -12.50 3.25 17.14
CA ARG A 117 -12.15 4.05 15.96
C ARG A 117 -11.06 5.05 16.30
N PHE A 118 -10.14 5.23 15.36
CA PHE A 118 -9.08 6.22 15.44
C PHE A 118 -9.47 7.45 14.62
N VAL A 119 -9.44 8.63 15.23
CA VAL A 119 -9.88 9.88 14.61
C VAL A 119 -8.69 10.80 14.42
N ILE A 120 -8.46 11.22 13.17
CA ILE A 120 -7.43 12.17 12.76
C ILE A 120 -8.14 13.48 12.39
N CYS A 121 -7.71 14.58 12.98
CA CYS A 121 -8.26 15.91 12.68
C CYS A 121 -7.15 16.77 12.08
N SER A 122 -7.22 17.02 10.77
CA SER A 122 -6.22 17.86 10.11
C SER A 122 -6.33 19.33 10.54
N GLU A 123 -5.29 20.11 10.25
CA GLU A 123 -5.27 21.56 10.51
C GLU A 123 -6.46 22.31 9.86
N ASN A 124 -7.00 21.76 8.77
CA ASN A 124 -8.17 22.31 8.07
C ASN A 124 -9.50 21.79 8.63
N TYR A 125 -9.51 21.28 9.87
CA TYR A 125 -10.65 20.67 10.56
C TYR A 125 -11.31 19.51 9.79
N HIS A 126 -10.61 18.89 8.83
CA HIS A 126 -11.13 17.70 8.17
C HIS A 126 -10.92 16.49 9.08
N VAL A 127 -12.03 15.87 9.45
CA VAL A 127 -12.04 14.71 10.35
C VAL A 127 -12.05 13.44 9.51
N LYS A 128 -10.96 12.65 9.59
CA LYS A 128 -10.88 11.31 9.03
C LYS A 128 -10.97 10.28 10.14
N THR A 129 -11.80 9.26 9.94
CA THR A 129 -11.99 8.18 10.91
C THR A 129 -11.53 6.86 10.32
N ILE A 130 -10.59 6.20 11.01
CA ILE A 130 -10.11 4.86 10.67
C ILE A 130 -10.86 3.86 11.55
N GLY A 131 -11.49 2.88 10.92
CA GLY A 131 -12.23 1.82 11.60
C GLY A 131 -11.98 0.45 10.99
N VAL A 132 -12.26 -0.60 11.77
CA VAL A 132 -12.03 -2.00 11.38
C VAL A 132 -12.72 -2.39 10.06
N PRO A 133 -14.00 -2.04 9.80
CA PRO A 133 -14.66 -2.45 8.55
C PRO A 133 -13.98 -1.89 7.30
N GLU A 134 -13.54 -0.63 7.36
CA GLU A 134 -12.87 0.03 6.24
C GLU A 134 -11.48 -0.55 6.02
N LEU A 135 -10.69 -0.75 7.10
CA LEU A 135 -9.39 -1.41 6.99
C LEU A 135 -9.49 -2.82 6.43
N LYS A 136 -10.51 -3.59 6.81
CA LYS A 136 -10.72 -4.93 6.26
C LYS A 136 -10.95 -4.88 4.74
N LYS A 137 -11.76 -3.93 4.27
CA LYS A 137 -11.99 -3.70 2.83
C LYS A 137 -10.70 -3.29 2.10
N GLN A 138 -9.93 -2.38 2.69
CA GLN A 138 -8.66 -1.92 2.13
C GLN A 138 -7.63 -3.06 2.06
N ILE A 139 -7.46 -3.85 3.13
CA ILE A 139 -6.58 -5.03 3.16
C ILE A 139 -6.98 -6.03 2.08
N MET A 140 -8.27 -6.34 1.92
CA MET A 140 -8.73 -7.25 0.88
C MET A 140 -8.37 -6.74 -0.53
N LYS A 141 -8.60 -5.46 -0.82
CA LYS A 141 -8.19 -4.86 -2.09
C LYS A 141 -6.66 -4.92 -2.29
N THR A 142 -5.89 -4.64 -1.23
CA THR A 142 -4.42 -4.71 -1.27
C THR A 142 -3.92 -6.13 -1.52
N LYS A 143 -4.53 -7.16 -0.92
CA LYS A 143 -4.21 -8.56 -1.19
C LYS A 143 -4.40 -8.91 -2.67
N LEU A 144 -5.53 -8.49 -3.26
CA LEU A 144 -5.80 -8.68 -4.69
C LEU A 144 -4.75 -7.97 -5.54
N PHE A 145 -4.43 -6.71 -5.22
CA PHE A 145 -3.40 -5.96 -5.92
C PHE A 145 -2.03 -6.63 -5.86
N VAL A 146 -1.57 -7.06 -4.68
CA VAL A 146 -0.29 -7.76 -4.50
C VAL A 146 -0.26 -9.03 -5.34
N SER A 147 -1.35 -9.81 -5.36
CA SER A 147 -1.46 -11.02 -6.18
C SER A 147 -1.45 -10.73 -7.69
N ASP A 148 -2.11 -9.66 -8.12
CA ASP A 148 -2.12 -9.24 -9.52
C ASP A 148 -0.71 -8.85 -9.98
N ILE A 149 0.00 -8.05 -9.18
CA ILE A 149 1.37 -7.65 -9.47
C ILE A 149 2.32 -8.84 -9.47
N GLU A 150 2.22 -9.72 -8.46
CA GLU A 150 3.01 -10.94 -8.40
C GLU A 150 2.88 -11.77 -9.68
N ARG A 151 1.65 -11.96 -10.15
CA ARG A 151 1.38 -12.69 -11.39
C ARG A 151 2.01 -12.02 -12.60
N LEU A 152 2.03 -10.68 -12.66
CA LEU A 152 2.65 -9.93 -13.77
C LEU A 152 4.18 -10.08 -13.77
N VAL A 153 4.82 -9.93 -12.61
CA VAL A 153 6.29 -10.00 -12.51
C VAL A 153 6.81 -11.43 -12.57
N SER A 154 5.99 -12.43 -12.20
CA SER A 154 6.37 -13.85 -12.22
C SER A 154 6.43 -14.46 -13.62
N LYS A 155 5.77 -13.86 -14.62
CA LYS A 155 5.76 -14.37 -16.01
C LYS A 155 7.16 -14.56 -16.59
N ASN A 156 8.09 -13.68 -16.24
CA ASN A 156 9.48 -13.74 -16.70
C ASN A 156 10.46 -14.12 -15.57
N ALA A 157 9.98 -14.43 -14.36
CA ALA A 157 10.85 -14.78 -13.24
C ALA A 157 11.61 -16.10 -13.47
N GLY A 158 11.07 -17.00 -14.32
CA GLY A 158 11.76 -18.22 -14.73
C GLY A 158 13.03 -17.99 -15.55
N ILE A 159 13.25 -16.79 -16.10
CA ILE A 159 14.47 -16.42 -16.84
C ILE A 159 15.66 -16.23 -15.88
N PHE A 160 15.40 -15.99 -14.59
CA PHE A 160 16.42 -15.63 -13.59
C PHE A 160 16.59 -16.73 -12.52
N LYS A 161 16.25 -17.98 -12.85
CA LYS A 161 16.50 -19.16 -12.00
C LYS A 161 17.90 -19.72 -12.20
#